data_AF-A0A9Q3KNL3-F1
#
_entry.id   AF-A0A9Q3KNL3-F1
#
_cell.length_a   1.000
_cell.length_b   1.000
_cell.length_c   1.000
_cell.angle_alpha   90.00
_cell.angle_beta   90.00
_cell.angle_gamma   90.00
#
_symmetry.space_group_name_H-M   'P 1'
#
loop_
_entity.id
_entity.type
_entity.pdbx_description
1 polymer ?
#
loop_
_entity_poly.entity_id
_entity_poly.type
_entity_poly.pdbx_seq_one_letter_code
_entity_poly.pdbx_strand_id
1 'polypeptide(L)'
;MEFIRGIEMIKEEFELSDRLVKERFNTLFIRSAHRWYIKVRQAHGQESWTWWKTQIIDKWANDAWRFKVETAFEYAKFNSDKDKALP
;
A
#
# COMPACT_ATOMS: atom_id res chain seq x y z
N MET A 1 6.26 -0.33 -7.72
CA MET A 1 5.88 -1.59 -8.41
C MET A 1 6.43 -2.83 -7.70
N GLU A 2 7.60 -2.78 -7.05
CA GLU A 2 8.19 -3.91 -6.30
C GLU A 2 7.22 -4.63 -5.35
N PHE A 3 6.38 -3.89 -4.64
CA PHE A 3 5.38 -4.49 -3.74
C PHE A 3 4.41 -5.44 -4.49
N ILE A 4 3.88 -5.02 -5.64
CA ILE A 4 2.96 -5.85 -6.43
C ILE A 4 3.70 -7.02 -7.04
N ARG A 5 4.91 -6.78 -7.59
CA ARG A 5 5.78 -7.83 -8.12
C ARG A 5 6.09 -8.92 -7.09
N GLY A 6 6.39 -8.53 -5.85
CA GLY A 6 6.63 -9.48 -4.76
C GLY A 6 5.40 -10.34 -4.44
N ILE A 7 4.20 -9.76 -4.47
CA ILE A 7 2.96 -10.52 -4.28
C ILE A 7 2.71 -11.47 -5.46
N GLU A 8 2.96 -11.03 -6.70
CA GLU A 8 2.82 -11.88 -7.89
C GLU A 8 3.78 -13.07 -7.85
N MET A 9 5.05 -12.84 -7.51
CA MET A 9 6.04 -13.90 -7.35
C MET A 9 5.63 -14.95 -6.31
N ILE A 10 5.18 -14.52 -5.13
CA ILE A 10 4.71 -15.44 -4.08
C ILE A 10 3.42 -16.16 -4.53
N LYS A 11 2.54 -15.48 -5.23
CA LYS A 11 1.30 -16.09 -5.75
C LYS A 11 1.61 -17.19 -6.76
N GLU A 12 2.59 -16.98 -7.64
CA GLU A 12 3.04 -17.95 -8.63
C GLU A 12 3.80 -19.11 -7.96
N GLU A 13 4.76 -18.83 -7.09
CA GLU A 13 5.60 -19.84 -6.43
C GLU A 13 4.81 -20.79 -5.52
N PHE A 14 3.76 -20.28 -4.86
CA PHE A 14 2.95 -21.04 -3.92
C PHE A 14 1.53 -21.33 -4.42
N GLU A 15 1.24 -21.08 -5.71
CA GLU A 15 -0.07 -21.28 -6.35
C GLU A 15 -1.24 -20.68 -5.55
N LEU A 16 -1.04 -19.50 -4.94
CA LEU A 16 -2.02 -18.93 -4.02
C LEU A 16 -3.29 -18.49 -4.77
N SER A 17 -4.45 -18.84 -4.23
CA SER A 17 -5.72 -18.27 -4.70
C SER A 17 -5.83 -16.77 -4.40
N ASP A 18 -6.63 -16.05 -5.19
CA ASP A 18 -6.92 -14.63 -4.96
C ASP A 18 -7.49 -14.37 -3.56
N ARG A 19 -8.28 -15.32 -3.03
CA ARG A 19 -8.81 -15.25 -1.67
C ARG A 19 -7.69 -15.20 -0.63
N LEU A 20 -6.70 -16.10 -0.75
CA LEU A 20 -5.58 -16.17 0.19
C LEU A 20 -4.71 -14.91 0.13
N VAL A 21 -4.44 -14.40 -1.08
CA VAL A 21 -3.73 -13.13 -1.26
C VAL A 21 -4.45 -11.98 -0.56
N LYS A 22 -5.78 -11.88 -0.72
CA LYS A 22 -6.61 -10.84 -0.10
C LYS A 22 -6.70 -10.95 1.43
N GLU A 23 -6.64 -12.16 1.98
CA GLU A 23 -6.58 -12.38 3.44
C GLU A 23 -5.25 -11.86 4.02
N ARG A 24 -4.14 -12.02 3.28
CA ARG A 24 -2.83 -11.51 3.68
C ARG A 24 -2.73 -9.99 3.64
N PHE A 25 -3.59 -9.26 2.92
CA PHE A 25 -3.58 -7.79 2.95
C PHE A 25 -3.77 -7.20 4.33
N ASN A 26 -4.51 -7.89 5.21
CA ASN A 26 -4.71 -7.45 6.58
C ASN A 26 -3.39 -7.39 7.37
N THR A 27 -2.41 -8.24 7.02
CA THR A 27 -1.08 -8.27 7.63
C THR A 27 -0.03 -7.50 6.82
N LEU A 28 -0.20 -7.40 5.49
CA LEU A 28 0.74 -6.71 4.60
C LEU A 28 0.58 -5.18 4.65
N PHE A 29 -0.64 -4.69 4.79
CA PHE A 29 -0.88 -3.26 4.90
C PHE A 29 -0.80 -2.79 6.34
N ILE A 30 -0.04 -1.71 6.56
CA ILE A 30 0.13 -1.07 7.87
C ILE A 30 -0.35 0.39 7.85
N ARG A 31 -0.69 0.92 9.02
CA ARG A 31 -1.04 2.34 9.24
C ARG A 31 -2.05 2.89 8.22
N SER A 32 -1.62 3.84 7.38
CA SER A 32 -2.48 4.50 6.38
C SER A 32 -2.96 3.53 5.29
N ALA A 33 -2.12 2.59 4.87
CA ALA A 33 -2.48 1.58 3.90
C ALA A 33 -3.52 0.60 4.48
N HIS A 34 -3.39 0.23 5.75
CA HIS A 34 -4.35 -0.66 6.43
C HIS A 34 -5.73 -0.01 6.51
N ARG A 35 -5.81 1.26 6.94
CA ARG A 35 -7.07 2.01 6.99
C ARG A 35 -7.74 2.14 5.64
N TRP A 36 -6.96 2.36 4.57
CA TRP A 36 -7.49 2.38 3.20
C TRP A 36 -8.02 1.00 2.80
N TYR A 37 -7.25 -0.07 3.04
CA TYR A 37 -7.65 -1.44 2.72
C TYR A 37 -8.96 -1.85 3.40
N ILE A 38 -9.14 -1.58 4.70
CA ILE A 38 -10.37 -1.93 5.42
C ILE A 38 -11.60 -1.26 4.76
N LYS A 39 -11.47 0.02 4.38
CA LYS A 39 -12.56 0.74 3.69
C LYS A 39 -12.87 0.13 2.32
N VAL A 40 -11.85 -0.14 1.50
CA VAL A 40 -12.06 -0.73 0.18
C VAL A 40 -12.62 -2.15 0.28
N ARG A 41 -12.17 -2.94 1.25
CA ARG A 41 -12.62 -4.33 1.46
C ARG A 41 -14.08 -4.40 1.86
N GLN A 42 -14.57 -3.44 2.65
CA GLN A 42 -15.99 -3.39 3.04
C GLN A 42 -16.91 -3.23 1.82
N ALA A 43 -16.49 -2.48 0.80
CA ALA A 43 -17.29 -2.27 -0.41
C ALA A 43 -17.01 -3.30 -1.52
N HIS A 44 -15.78 -3.79 -1.64
CA HIS A 44 -15.29 -4.55 -2.80
C HIS A 44 -14.46 -5.80 -2.43
N GLY A 45 -14.68 -6.38 -1.26
CA GLY A 45 -13.85 -7.48 -0.74
C GLY A 45 -13.82 -8.76 -1.59
N GLN A 46 -14.85 -8.99 -2.41
CA GLN A 46 -14.94 -10.18 -3.26
C GLN A 46 -14.27 -10.03 -4.64
N GLU A 47 -13.80 -8.83 -4.98
CA GLU A 47 -13.16 -8.57 -6.26
C GLU A 47 -11.87 -9.38 -6.47
N SER A 48 -11.50 -9.56 -7.74
CA SER A 48 -10.31 -10.32 -8.16
C SER A 48 -9.00 -9.66 -7.73
N TRP A 49 -7.91 -10.44 -7.71
CA TRP A 49 -6.56 -9.89 -7.48
C TRP A 49 -6.21 -8.82 -8.53
N THR A 50 -6.58 -9.03 -9.79
CA THR A 50 -6.37 -8.04 -10.85
C THR A 50 -7.03 -6.70 -10.54
N TRP A 51 -8.27 -6.72 -10.05
CA TRP A 51 -8.95 -5.50 -9.62
C TRP A 51 -8.22 -4.82 -8.45
N TRP A 52 -7.83 -5.59 -7.43
CA TRP A 52 -7.08 -5.08 -6.28
C TRP A 52 -5.73 -4.47 -6.68
N LYS A 53 -5.01 -5.08 -7.63
CA LYS A 53 -3.78 -4.50 -8.20
C LYS A 53 -4.04 -3.11 -8.77
N THR A 54 -5.09 -2.96 -9.58
CA THR A 54 -5.46 -1.65 -10.15
C THR A 54 -5.75 -0.63 -9.06
N GLN A 55 -6.49 -0.99 -8.01
CA GLN A 55 -6.77 -0.07 -6.90
C GLN A 55 -5.52 0.34 -6.12
N ILE A 56 -4.58 -0.59 -5.91
CA ILE A 56 -3.31 -0.29 -5.23
C ILE A 56 -2.48 0.68 -6.08
N ILE A 57 -2.39 0.43 -7.39
CA ILE A 57 -1.66 1.28 -8.34
C ILE A 57 -2.30 2.67 -8.38
N ASP A 58 -3.61 2.74 -8.56
CA ASP A 58 -4.33 4.01 -8.58
C ASP A 58 -4.14 4.78 -7.28
N LYS A 59 -4.18 4.12 -6.12
CA LYS A 59 -4.06 4.82 -4.84
C LYS A 59 -2.64 5.33 -4.53
N TRP A 60 -1.61 4.53 -4.83
CA TRP A 60 -0.25 4.70 -4.30
C TRP A 60 0.83 4.82 -5.37
N ALA A 61 0.49 4.66 -6.64
CA ALA A 61 1.46 4.73 -7.74
C ALA A 61 1.02 5.70 -8.85
N ASN A 62 -0.03 6.50 -8.63
CA ASN A 62 -0.43 7.58 -9.53
C ASN A 62 0.45 8.84 -9.37
N ASP A 63 0.49 9.67 -10.40
CA ASP A 63 1.37 10.85 -10.44
C ASP A 63 1.00 11.90 -9.39
N ALA A 64 -0.30 12.06 -9.08
CA ALA A 64 -0.75 12.97 -8.04
C ALA A 64 -0.22 12.59 -6.65
N TRP A 65 -0.16 11.29 -6.36
CA TRP A 65 0.39 10.77 -5.11
C TRP A 65 1.90 10.95 -5.06
N ARG A 66 2.61 10.65 -6.16
CA ARG A 66 4.06 10.87 -6.25
C ARG A 66 4.39 12.34 -6.02
N PHE A 67 3.74 13.24 -6.74
CA PHE A 67 3.89 14.68 -6.58
C PHE A 67 3.64 15.12 -5.13
N LYS A 68 2.59 14.59 -4.48
CA LYS A 68 2.30 14.89 -3.07
C LYS A 68 3.42 14.43 -2.13
N VAL A 69 3.99 13.25 -2.36
CA VAL A 69 5.09 12.72 -1.54
C VAL A 69 6.38 13.50 -1.77
N GLU A 70 6.71 13.80 -3.02
CA GLU A 70 7.87 14.64 -3.40
C GLU A 70 7.76 16.02 -2.76
N THR A 71 6.61 16.68 -2.92
CA THR A 71 6.31 17.96 -2.28
C THR A 71 6.47 17.86 -0.76
N ALA A 72 5.85 16.87 -0.12
CA ALA A 72 5.95 16.71 1.34
C ALA A 72 7.40 16.51 1.81
N PHE A 73 8.23 15.84 1.01
CA PHE A 73 9.65 15.67 1.28
C PHE A 73 10.44 16.97 1.08
N GLU A 74 10.21 17.72 0.01
CA GLU A 74 10.86 19.02 -0.24
C GLU A 74 10.58 20.04 0.88
N TYR A 75 9.35 20.04 1.40
CA TYR A 75 8.96 20.90 2.53
C TYR A 75 9.28 20.31 3.90
N ALA A 76 9.78 19.07 3.97
CA ALA A 76 10.24 18.48 5.23
C ALA A 76 11.58 19.13 5.64
N LYS A 77 11.48 20.25 6.36
CA LYS A 77 12.64 20.90 6.97
C LYS A 77 12.99 20.21 8.27
N PHE A 78 14.27 19.86 8.43
CA PHE A 78 14.82 19.43 9.71
C PHE A 78 14.58 20.53 10.75
N ASN A 79 13.93 20.16 11.85
CA ASN A 79 13.60 21.05 12.95
C ASN A 79 14.25 20.51 14.22
N SER A 80 15.34 21.13 14.65
CA SER A 80 16.14 20.69 15.82
C SER A 80 15.36 20.63 17.13
N ASP A 81 14.22 21.33 17.24
CA ASP A 81 13.38 21.31 18.45
C ASP A 81 12.32 20.20 18.41
N LYS A 82 11.84 19.81 17.22
CA LYS A 82 10.85 18.74 17.02
C LYS A 82 11.46 17.37 16.74
N ASP A 83 12.64 17.36 16.12
CA ASP A 83 13.35 16.16 15.66
C ASP A 83 14.46 15.76 16.64
N LYS A 84 14.36 16.18 17.91
CA LYS A 84 15.24 15.66 18.96
C LYS A 84 15.12 14.15 18.98
N ALA A 85 16.27 13.48 18.91
CA ALA A 85 16.36 12.05 19.14
C ALA A 85 15.62 11.75 20.45
N LEU A 86 14.60 10.89 20.38
CA LEU A 86 13.94 10.37 21.57
C LEU A 86 15.04 9.76 22.46
N PRO A 87 15.03 10.01 23.78
CA PRO A 87 16.01 9.45 24.71
C PRO A 87 15.99 7.93 24.71
#